data_AF-A0A8T1TSU7-F1
#
_entry.id   AF-A0A8T1TSU7-F1
#
_cell.length_a   1.000
_cell.length_b   1.000
_cell.length_c   1.000
_cell.angle_alpha   90.00
_cell.angle_beta   90.00
_cell.angle_gamma   90.00
#
_symmetry.space_group_name_H-M   'P 1'
#
loop_
_entity.id
_entity.type
_entity.pdbx_description
1 polymer ?
#
loop_
_entity_poly.entity_id
_entity_poly.type
_entity_poly.pdbx_seq_one_letter_code
_entity_poly.pdbx_strand_id
1 'polypeptide(L)'
;GNFWVATATQDESTKIVGIIGLQRRSESNGENGIKSLFLTTNPKKKQALEFYAALGYTKGDELMRFWENPQFFEVDKIVKQL
;
A
#
# COMPACT_ATOMS: atom_id res chain seq x y z
N GLY A 1 -7.32 8.42 -11.06
CA GLY A 1 -7.34 7.17 -10.28
C GLY A 1 -7.14 7.47 -8.81
N ASN A 2 -7.57 6.59 -7.90
CA ASN A 2 -7.40 6.77 -6.45
C ASN A 2 -6.19 6.00 -5.90
N PHE A 3 -5.28 5.55 -6.77
CA PHE A 3 -4.08 4.84 -6.38
C PHE A 3 -2.93 5.13 -7.34
N TRP A 4 -1.71 4.96 -6.83
CA TRP A 4 -0.44 5.02 -7.53
C TRP A 4 0.29 3.69 -7.35
N VAL A 5 1.00 3.26 -8.38
CA VAL A 5 1.81 2.05 -8.37
C VAL A 5 3.28 2.46 -8.43
N ALA A 6 4.07 2.01 -7.46
CA ALA A 6 5.51 2.18 -7.47
C ALA A 6 6.14 0.99 -8.20
N THR A 7 6.98 1.30 -9.18
CA THR A 7 7.76 0.31 -9.92
C THR A 7 9.25 0.56 -9.70
N ALA A 8 10.04 -0.52 -9.68
CA ALA A 8 11.49 -0.47 -9.70
C ALA A 8 11.98 -1.14 -10.98
N THR A 9 12.94 -0.50 -11.65
CA THR A 9 13.57 -1.04 -12.85
C THR A 9 14.98 -1.49 -12.52
N GLN A 10 15.28 -2.75 -12.81
CA GLN A 10 16.61 -3.33 -12.67
C GLN A 10 16.84 -4.30 -13.83
N ASP A 11 17.99 -4.19 -14.50
CA ASP A 11 18.44 -5.08 -15.57
C ASP A 11 17.35 -5.32 -16.63
N GLU A 12 16.83 -4.22 -17.22
CA GLU A 12 15.78 -4.19 -18.25
C GLU A 12 14.40 -4.74 -17.80
N SER A 13 14.27 -5.23 -16.58
CA SER A 13 13.02 -5.66 -15.98
C SER A 13 12.39 -4.56 -15.13
N THR A 14 11.08 -4.36 -15.25
CA THR A 14 10.31 -3.46 -14.38
C THR A 14 9.38 -4.27 -13.50
N LYS A 15 9.47 -4.07 -12.19
CA LYS A 15 8.72 -4.81 -11.18
C LYS A 15 7.89 -3.84 -10.34
N ILE A 16 6.67 -4.23 -10.00
CA ILE A 16 5.89 -3.51 -8.99
C ILE A 16 6.57 -3.75 -7.64
N VAL A 17 6.77 -2.70 -6.86
CA VAL A 17 7.37 -2.77 -5.52
C VAL A 17 6.46 -2.22 -4.42
N GLY A 18 5.37 -1.57 -4.80
CA GLY A 18 4.39 -1.05 -3.87
C GLY A 18 3.19 -0.43 -4.57
N ILE A 19 2.10 -0.27 -3.83
CA ILE A 19 0.91 0.49 -4.22
C ILE A 19 0.60 1.46 -3.10
N ILE A 20 0.18 2.67 -3.44
CA ILE A 20 -0.39 3.65 -2.51
C ILE A 20 -1.78 3.97 -2.99
N GLY A 21 -2.77 4.02 -2.10
CA GLY A 21 -4.13 4.43 -2.47
C GLY A 21 -4.87 5.25 -1.42
N LEU A 22 -5.89 5.95 -1.91
CA LEU A 22 -6.75 6.86 -1.16
C LEU A 22 -8.14 6.26 -1.03
N GLN A 23 -8.63 6.19 0.20
CA GLN A 23 -10.05 5.98 0.46
C GLN A 23 -10.71 7.34 0.68
N ARG A 24 -11.72 7.69 -0.12
CA ARG A 24 -12.50 8.92 0.08
C ARG A 24 -13.59 8.71 1.14
N ARG A 25 -13.99 9.79 1.81
CA ARG A 25 -15.25 9.82 2.58
C ARG A 25 -16.43 9.83 1.58
N SER A 26 -17.53 9.17 1.94
CA SER A 26 -18.74 9.09 1.10
C SER A 26 -19.47 10.44 1.07
N GLU A 27 -20.05 10.78 -0.08
CA GLU A 27 -20.65 12.09 -0.39
C GLU A 27 -22.03 12.37 0.25
N SER A 28 -22.54 11.53 1.16
CA SER A 28 -23.94 11.66 1.61
C SER A 28 -24.26 13.00 2.29
N ASN A 29 -23.25 13.70 2.84
CA ASN A 29 -23.45 14.91 3.64
C ASN A 29 -22.63 16.13 3.16
N GLY A 30 -22.06 16.10 1.95
CA GLY A 30 -21.22 17.21 1.45
C GLY A 30 -19.82 17.30 2.06
N GLU A 31 -19.38 16.30 2.84
CA GLU A 31 -18.00 16.19 3.31
C GLU A 31 -17.08 15.70 2.18
N ASN A 32 -16.34 16.63 1.59
CA ASN A 32 -15.25 16.32 0.68
C ASN A 32 -13.98 16.02 1.48
N GLY A 33 -13.38 14.83 1.30
CA GLY A 33 -12.13 14.51 2.00
C GLY A 33 -11.61 13.09 1.78
N ILE A 34 -10.35 12.88 2.19
CA ILE A 34 -9.73 11.56 2.24
C ILE A 34 -9.96 10.99 3.63
N LYS A 35 -10.52 9.78 3.70
CA LYS A 35 -10.74 9.03 4.95
C LYS A 35 -9.48 8.32 5.42
N SER A 36 -8.75 7.72 4.49
CA SER A 36 -7.57 6.93 4.82
C SER A 36 -6.59 6.84 3.66
N LEU A 37 -5.33 6.60 4.03
CA LEU A 37 -4.25 6.20 3.13
C LEU A 37 -4.00 4.72 3.33
N PHE A 38 -3.80 3.96 2.26
CA PHE A 38 -3.21 2.63 2.34
C PHE A 38 -1.95 2.55 1.50
N LEU A 39 -0.99 1.74 1.94
CA LEU A 39 0.16 1.36 1.15
C LEU A 39 0.49 -0.12 1.31
N THR A 40 1.20 -0.69 0.36
CA THR A 40 1.72 -2.05 0.46
C THR A 40 3.23 -2.05 0.70
N THR A 41 3.69 -2.97 1.54
CA THR A 41 5.12 -3.16 1.81
C THR A 41 5.46 -4.63 1.92
N ASN A 42 6.73 -4.99 1.70
CA ASN A 42 7.17 -6.36 1.81
C ASN A 42 7.19 -6.77 3.31
N PRO A 43 6.50 -7.85 3.73
CA PRO A 43 6.39 -8.27 5.12
C PRO A 43 7.75 -8.64 5.74
N LYS A 44 8.75 -8.97 4.91
CA LYS A 44 10.10 -9.30 5.37
C LYS A 44 10.93 -8.07 5.75
N LYS A 45 10.49 -6.85 5.41
CA LYS A 45 11.21 -5.60 5.69
C LYS A 45 10.78 -5.01 7.03
N LYS A 46 11.26 -5.60 8.14
CA LYS A 46 10.93 -5.17 9.52
C LYS A 46 11.13 -3.68 9.78
N GLN A 47 12.25 -3.10 9.32
CA GLN A 47 12.52 -1.67 9.47
C GLN A 47 11.46 -0.78 8.80
N ALA A 48 10.94 -1.20 7.63
CA ALA A 48 9.88 -0.46 6.95
C ALA A 48 8.57 -0.56 7.73
N LEU A 49 8.23 -1.75 8.25
CA LEU A 49 7.04 -1.95 9.09
C LEU A 49 7.09 -1.08 10.35
N GLU A 50 8.22 -1.05 11.06
CA GLU A 50 8.44 -0.22 12.25
C GLU A 50 8.34 1.28 11.93
N PHE A 51 8.95 1.71 10.81
CA PHE A 51 8.87 3.09 10.34
C PHE A 51 7.41 3.53 10.09
N TYR A 52 6.64 2.72 9.36
CA TYR A 52 5.25 3.07 9.08
C TYR A 52 4.36 2.98 10.32
N ALA A 53 4.62 2.03 11.21
CA ALA A 53 3.94 1.96 12.51
C ALA A 53 4.17 3.25 13.32
N ALA A 54 5.41 3.77 13.35
CA ALA A 54 5.73 5.04 14.01
C ALA A 54 5.01 6.26 13.39
N LEU A 55 4.66 6.19 12.10
CA LEU A 55 3.87 7.21 11.42
C LEU A 55 2.34 7.05 11.62
N GLY A 56 1.90 6.06 12.40
CA GLY A 56 0.50 5.79 12.71
C GLY A 56 -0.22 4.91 11.70
N TYR A 57 0.51 4.16 10.87
CA TYR A 57 -0.09 3.11 10.04
C TYR A 57 -0.29 1.83 10.86
N THR A 58 -1.39 1.13 10.60
CA THR A 58 -1.69 -0.18 11.18
C THR A 58 -1.75 -1.22 10.08
N LYS A 59 -1.26 -2.43 10.37
CA LYS A 59 -1.38 -3.56 9.44
C LYS A 59 -2.86 -3.93 9.26
N GLY A 60 -3.28 -4.11 8.01
CA GLY A 60 -4.60 -4.65 7.68
C GLY A 60 -4.60 -6.17 7.72
N ASP A 61 -5.78 -6.76 7.92
CA ASP A 61 -5.94 -8.22 8.07
C ASP A 61 -5.88 -8.98 6.73
N GLU A 62 -5.79 -8.27 5.60
CA GLU A 62 -5.78 -8.86 4.26
C GLU A 62 -4.36 -9.24 3.82
N LEU A 63 -4.14 -10.53 3.58
CA LEU A 63 -2.94 -11.01 2.88
C LEU A 63 -3.03 -10.62 1.40
N MET A 64 -2.12 -9.78 0.93
CA MET A 64 -2.03 -9.40 -0.49
C MET A 64 -0.85 -10.09 -1.16
N ARG A 65 -1.05 -10.48 -2.43
CA ARG A 65 0.00 -11.05 -3.28
C ARG A 65 0.06 -10.26 -4.57
N PHE A 66 1.25 -9.78 -4.91
CA PHE A 66 1.50 -9.20 -6.22
C PHE A 66 1.96 -10.29 -7.17
N TRP A 67 1.36 -10.31 -8.34
CA TRP A 67 1.70 -11.26 -9.38
C TRP A 67 2.95 -10.78 -10.10
N GLU A 68 3.96 -11.62 -10.12
CA GLU A 68 5.15 -11.47 -10.93
C GLU A 68 5.33 -12.82 -11.65
N ASN A 69 5.57 -12.80 -12.96
CA ASN A 69 5.70 -14.03 -13.74
C ASN A 69 7.14 -14.53 -13.61
N PRO A 70 7.43 -15.75 -13.11
CA PRO A 70 6.52 -16.85 -12.73
C PRO A 70 6.18 -16.96 -11.22
N GLN A 71 6.67 -16.07 -10.35
CA GLN A 71 6.52 -16.16 -8.89
C GLN A 71 5.80 -14.95 -8.28
N PHE A 72 4.74 -15.17 -7.49
CA PHE A 72 4.11 -14.11 -6.69
C PHE A 72 4.96 -13.75 -5.46
N PHE A 73 4.85 -12.52 -4.98
CA PHE A 73 5.40 -12.13 -3.68
C PHE A 73 4.31 -11.54 -2.77
N GLU A 74 4.43 -11.85 -1.47
CA GLU A 74 3.52 -11.35 -0.45
C GLU A 74 3.83 -9.91 -0.10
N VAL A 75 2.77 -9.14 0.12
CA VAL A 75 2.83 -7.77 0.61
C VAL A 75 1.85 -7.59 1.76
N ASP A 76 2.27 -6.86 2.78
CA ASP A 76 1.40 -6.37 3.83
C ASP A 76 0.75 -5.08 3.35
N LYS A 77 -0.58 -5.03 3.41
CA LYS A 77 -1.32 -3.78 3.33
C LYS A 77 -1.31 -3.13 4.70
N ILE A 78 -0.90 -1.87 4.75
CA ILE A 78 -0.96 -1.05 5.96
C ILE A 78 -1.81 0.19 5.68
N VAL A 79 -2.53 0.66 6.68
CA VAL A 79 -3.56 1.71 6.55
C VAL A 79 -3.35 2.77 7.63
N LYS A 80 -3.48 4.04 7.26
CA LYS A 80 -3.53 5.18 8.19
C LYS A 80 -4.83 5.93 7.98
N GLN A 81 -5.58 6.11 9.07
CA GLN A 81 -6.78 6.95 9.06
C GLN A 81 -6.37 8.44 9.11
N LEU A 82 -7.15 9.29 8.45
CA LEU A 82 -6.95 10.75 8.38
C LEU A 82 -8.10 11.52 9.07
#